data_AF-A0A0C3DEG5-F1
#
_entry.id   AF-A0A0C3DEG5-F1
#
_cell.length_a   1.000
_cell.length_b   1.000
_cell.length_c   1.000
_cell.angle_alpha   90.00
_cell.angle_beta   90.00
_cell.angle_gamma   90.00
#
_symmetry.space_group_name_H-M   'P 1'
#
loop_
_entity.id
_entity.type
_entity.pdbx_description
1 polymer ?
#
loop_
_entity_poly.entity_id
_entity_poly.type
_entity_poly.pdbx_seq_one_letter_code
_entity_poly.pdbx_strand_id
1 'polypeptide(L)'
;MQDFEPFVFFFSARMKHIFTRMRFINFHGQIGARLNADQSVYVKDESNDTEHTSRLFHIVNIILLSAPRDQFDNLRHLWVDKMINILRWKTFLTTQAAELNGFTTYSTVMLAVNMSFLAVPGIVSQSQTQTATPMVIPTYISTICSVGSLVSALILLRQNRRQSSQTAEEAAAYMLEAAPSKTHMEWLAIVYSLPVSLIMWGMIAFVVALCIAVFSLNGTGMQASMSLCFALVAGMGLSPVLWRLYRRHATLGRKPRDKRLPWLRRYP
;
A
#
# COMPACT_ATOMS: atom_id res chain seq x y z
N MET A 1 35.22 44.61 11.27
CA MET A 1 35.48 43.18 10.96
C MET A 1 35.44 42.38 12.27
N GLN A 2 34.38 42.52 13.07
CA GLN A 2 34.33 42.02 14.46
C GLN A 2 32.99 41.35 14.84
N ASP A 3 32.00 41.38 13.94
CA ASP A 3 30.65 40.84 14.18
C ASP A 3 30.48 39.36 13.74
N PHE A 4 31.54 38.74 13.20
CA PHE A 4 31.50 37.36 12.69
C PHE A 4 31.69 36.29 13.78
N GLU A 5 32.42 36.61 14.84
CA GLU A 5 32.77 35.69 15.94
C GLU A 5 31.54 35.05 16.65
N PRO A 6 30.52 35.81 17.12
CA PRO A 6 29.41 35.22 17.87
C PRO A 6 28.57 34.26 17.02
N PHE A 7 28.47 34.53 15.72
CA PHE A 7 27.73 33.67 14.80
C PHE A 7 28.42 32.31 14.61
N VAL A 8 29.75 32.31 14.48
CA VAL A 8 30.54 31.08 14.32
C VAL A 8 30.50 30.22 15.60
N PHE A 9 30.56 30.84 16.78
CA PHE A 9 30.41 30.11 18.05
C PHE A 9 29.03 29.48 18.20
N PHE A 10 27.96 30.23 17.89
CA PHE A 10 26.60 29.70 17.93
C PHE A 10 26.41 28.55 16.94
N PHE A 11 26.89 28.70 15.71
CA PHE A 11 26.79 27.67 14.68
C PHE A 11 27.55 26.40 15.06
N SER A 12 28.80 26.54 15.54
CA SER A 12 29.62 25.41 15.97
C SER A 12 29.04 24.69 17.20
N ALA A 13 28.48 25.43 18.17
CA ALA A 13 27.77 24.86 19.31
C ALA A 13 26.53 24.09 18.87
N ARG A 14 25.73 24.64 17.96
CA ARG A 14 24.55 23.96 17.38
C ARG A 14 24.95 22.69 16.64
N MET A 15 26.00 22.74 15.83
CA MET A 15 26.51 21.59 15.09
C MET A 15 26.96 20.47 16.04
N LYS A 16 27.74 20.80 17.08
CA LYS A 16 28.18 19.85 18.11
C LYS A 16 26.99 19.23 18.85
N HIS A 17 25.99 20.04 19.22
CA HIS A 17 24.77 19.56 19.86
C HIS A 17 24.04 18.53 18.98
N ILE A 18 23.89 18.81 17.69
CA ILE A 18 23.27 17.88 16.72
C ILE A 18 24.06 16.57 16.64
N PHE A 19 25.39 16.63 16.51
CA PHE A 19 26.23 15.43 16.43
C PHE A 19 26.17 14.57 17.70
N THR A 20 26.26 15.20 18.88
CA THR A 20 26.18 14.50 20.16
C THR A 20 24.81 13.86 20.35
N ARG A 21 23.74 14.58 19.98
CA ARG A 21 22.37 14.06 20.01
C ARG A 21 22.20 12.87 19.06
N MET A 22 22.73 12.92 17.85
CA MET A 22 22.70 11.79 16.91
C MET A 22 23.48 10.58 17.43
N ARG A 23 24.65 10.79 18.06
CA ARG A 23 25.42 9.71 18.69
C ARG A 23 24.65 9.05 19.83
N PHE A 24 23.98 9.86 20.66
CA PHE A 24 23.15 9.36 21.76
C PHE A 24 21.98 8.51 21.25
N ILE A 25 21.23 9.01 20.25
CA ILE A 25 20.06 8.29 19.72
C ILE A 25 20.44 6.99 19.00
N ASN A 26 21.58 6.95 18.32
CA ASN A 26 22.05 5.74 17.65
C ASN A 26 22.78 4.77 18.59
N PHE A 27 22.78 5.03 19.91
CA PHE A 27 23.49 4.23 20.92
C PHE A 27 24.97 4.01 20.55
N HIS A 28 25.60 5.04 19.98
CA HIS A 28 26.95 4.97 19.44
C HIS A 28 27.96 4.58 20.54
N GLY A 29 28.67 3.47 20.35
CA GLY A 29 29.66 2.95 21.31
C GLY A 29 29.10 1.94 22.32
N GLN A 30 27.83 1.57 22.25
CA GLN A 30 27.24 0.50 23.06
C GLN A 30 27.07 -0.80 22.25
N ILE A 31 27.02 -1.94 22.95
CA ILE A 31 26.72 -3.25 22.34
C ILE A 31 25.25 -3.22 21.91
N GLY A 32 25.00 -3.25 20.59
CA GLY A 32 23.67 -3.04 20.01
C GLY A 32 23.46 -1.66 19.37
N ALA A 33 24.53 -0.88 19.16
CA ALA A 33 24.47 0.38 18.42
C ALA A 33 23.75 0.24 17.07
N ARG A 34 22.92 1.23 16.71
CA ARG A 34 22.23 1.24 15.42
C ARG A 34 23.24 1.45 14.29
N LEU A 35 23.53 0.39 13.54
CA LEU A 35 24.47 0.42 12.41
C LEU A 35 23.80 0.90 11.13
N ASN A 36 22.53 0.54 10.93
CA ASN A 36 21.73 0.99 9.80
C ASN A 36 20.44 1.68 10.28
N ALA A 37 19.97 2.66 9.51
CA ALA A 37 18.76 3.42 9.86
C ALA A 37 17.47 2.57 9.87
N ASP A 38 17.51 1.36 9.30
CA ASP A 38 16.43 0.38 9.25
C ASP A 38 16.53 -0.70 10.35
N GLN A 39 17.53 -0.62 11.24
CA GLN A 39 17.70 -1.56 12.33
C GLN A 39 17.05 -1.06 13.62
N SER A 40 16.10 -1.85 14.16
CA SER A 40 15.57 -1.58 15.50
C SER A 40 16.59 -1.96 16.57
N VAL A 41 16.87 -1.05 17.51
CA VAL A 41 17.75 -1.27 18.66
C VAL A 41 16.99 -1.93 19.81
N TYR A 42 15.69 -1.70 19.88
CA TYR A 42 14.83 -2.37 20.86
C TYR A 42 14.59 -3.83 20.43
N VAL A 43 14.85 -4.76 21.34
CA VAL A 43 14.51 -6.18 21.17
C VAL A 43 13.00 -6.26 20.91
N LYS A 44 12.63 -6.84 19.77
CA LYS A 44 11.25 -7.23 19.52
C LYS A 44 10.88 -8.31 20.52
N ASP A 45 9.91 -8.05 21.38
CA ASP A 45 9.17 -9.12 22.03
C ASP A 45 8.45 -9.91 20.93
N GLU A 46 9.04 -11.03 20.50
CA GLU A 46 8.45 -11.93 19.51
C GLU A 46 7.07 -12.45 19.92
N SER A 47 6.71 -12.33 21.20
CA SER A 47 5.41 -12.71 21.77
C SER A 47 4.33 -11.63 21.66
N ASN A 48 4.68 -10.36 21.40
CA ASN A 48 3.73 -9.24 21.46
C ASN A 48 3.58 -8.48 20.13
N ASP A 49 4.44 -8.77 19.15
CA ASP A 49 4.47 -8.09 17.85
C ASP A 49 3.80 -8.89 16.71
N THR A 50 3.30 -10.09 17.01
CA THR A 50 2.67 -11.02 16.05
C THR A 50 1.14 -11.05 16.07
N GLU A 51 0.44 -10.54 17.10
CA GLU A 51 -0.99 -10.91 17.26
C GLU A 51 -1.99 -9.79 17.60
N HIS A 52 -1.63 -8.52 17.48
CA HIS A 52 -2.61 -7.44 17.64
C HIS A 52 -2.71 -6.50 16.44
N THR A 53 -2.68 -7.05 15.22
CA THR A 53 -3.41 -6.38 14.13
C THR A 53 -4.88 -6.36 14.50
N SER A 54 -5.46 -5.18 14.66
CA SER A 54 -6.88 -4.99 14.95
C SER A 54 -7.74 -5.87 14.03
N ARG A 55 -8.82 -6.46 14.53
CA ARG A 55 -9.74 -7.29 13.70
C ARG A 55 -10.21 -6.52 12.45
N LEU A 56 -10.29 -5.19 12.55
CA LEU A 56 -10.55 -4.28 11.44
C LEU A 56 -9.45 -4.29 10.37
N PHE A 57 -8.17 -4.35 10.75
CA PHE A 57 -7.06 -4.51 9.81
C PHE A 57 -7.16 -5.83 9.04
N HIS A 58 -7.65 -6.90 9.68
CA HIS A 58 -7.83 -8.19 9.01
C HIS A 58 -8.97 -8.18 7.99
N ILE A 59 -10.09 -7.55 8.32
CA ILE A 59 -11.23 -7.34 7.41
C ILE A 59 -10.82 -6.43 6.26
N VAL A 60 -10.15 -5.32 6.54
CA VAL A 60 -9.62 -4.38 5.53
C VAL A 60 -8.57 -5.07 4.65
N ASN A 61 -7.75 -5.97 5.19
CA ASN A 61 -6.78 -6.73 4.40
C ASN A 61 -7.45 -7.72 3.42
N ILE A 62 -8.58 -8.31 3.82
CA ILE A 62 -9.41 -9.17 2.95
C ILE A 62 -10.12 -8.32 1.90
N ILE A 63 -10.72 -7.19 2.31
CA ILE A 63 -11.37 -6.22 1.43
C ILE A 63 -10.35 -5.46 0.56
N LEU A 64 -9.05 -5.46 0.84
CA LEU A 64 -8.04 -4.81 -0.01
C LEU A 64 -7.10 -5.81 -0.71
N LEU A 65 -7.49 -7.09 -0.80
CA LEU A 65 -6.77 -8.08 -1.62
C LEU A 65 -5.27 -8.21 -1.25
N SER A 66 -4.96 -8.13 0.05
CA SER A 66 -3.59 -8.16 0.61
C SER A 66 -2.64 -7.02 0.21
N ALA A 67 -3.07 -6.05 -0.59
CA ALA A 67 -2.32 -4.82 -0.86
C ALA A 67 -1.87 -4.04 0.40
N PRO A 68 -2.69 -3.92 1.48
CA PRO A 68 -2.28 -3.18 2.67
C PRO A 68 -1.14 -3.85 3.44
N ARG A 69 -0.94 -5.18 3.34
CA ARG A 69 0.20 -5.85 3.99
C ARG A 69 1.52 -5.47 3.31
N ASP A 70 1.56 -5.45 1.98
CA ASP A 70 2.77 -5.07 1.24
C ASP A 70 3.10 -3.57 1.44
N GLN A 71 2.08 -2.71 1.48
CA GLN A 71 2.27 -1.29 1.80
C GLN A 71 2.68 -1.08 3.26
N PHE A 72 2.08 -1.81 4.21
CA PHE A 72 2.39 -1.75 5.63
C PHE A 72 3.82 -2.23 5.92
N ASP A 73 4.28 -3.29 5.26
CA ASP A 73 5.67 -3.76 5.37
C ASP A 73 6.65 -2.73 4.79
N ASN A 74 6.33 -2.11 3.65
CA ASN A 74 7.12 -0.99 3.11
C ASN A 74 7.15 0.22 4.06
N LEU A 75 6.01 0.60 4.63
CA LEU A 75 5.89 1.67 5.63
C LEU A 75 6.64 1.33 6.93
N ARG A 76 6.65 0.06 7.35
CA ARG A 76 7.40 -0.43 8.51
C ARG A 76 8.91 -0.36 8.29
N HIS A 77 9.40 -0.65 7.09
CA HIS A 77 10.81 -0.45 6.74
C HIS A 77 11.22 1.03 6.67
N LEU A 78 10.26 1.94 6.44
CA LEU A 78 10.49 3.39 6.46
C LEU A 78 10.42 4.00 7.86
N TRP A 79 9.69 3.35 8.78
CA TRP A 79 9.51 3.75 10.18
C TRP A 79 10.20 2.75 11.12
N VAL A 80 11.49 2.95 11.35
CA VAL A 80 12.23 2.15 12.32
C VAL A 80 12.43 2.96 13.59
N ASP A 81 11.99 2.39 14.72
CA ASP A 81 12.17 2.92 16.08
C ASP A 81 11.74 4.38 16.26
N LYS A 82 10.53 4.72 15.81
CA LYS A 82 9.93 6.05 15.99
C LYS A 82 10.77 7.21 15.40
N MET A 83 11.72 6.91 14.52
CA MET A 83 12.50 7.90 13.79
C MET A 83 12.27 7.73 12.30
N ILE A 84 11.62 8.73 11.70
CA ILE A 84 11.36 8.74 10.27
C ILE A 84 12.55 9.37 9.56
N ASN A 85 13.12 8.66 8.59
CA ASN A 85 14.08 9.27 7.68
C ASN A 85 13.31 10.17 6.70
N ILE A 86 13.32 11.48 6.95
CA ILE A 86 12.61 12.50 6.16
C ILE A 86 12.94 12.39 4.66
N LEU A 87 14.19 12.05 4.31
CA LEU A 87 14.60 11.87 2.93
C LEU A 87 13.87 10.68 2.29
N ARG A 88 13.79 9.55 2.99
CA ARG A 88 13.07 8.35 2.51
C ARG A 88 11.56 8.53 2.50
N TRP A 89 11.01 9.27 3.46
CA TRP A 89 9.60 9.65 3.47
C TRP A 89 9.24 10.47 2.23
N LYS A 90 10.08 11.47 1.90
CA LYS A 90 9.89 12.27 0.69
C LYS A 90 9.97 11.42 -0.57
N THR A 91 10.95 10.52 -0.67
CA THR A 91 11.05 9.57 -1.80
C THR A 91 9.80 8.69 -1.89
N PHE A 92 9.33 8.14 -0.77
CA PHE A 92 8.10 7.34 -0.72
C PHE A 92 6.89 8.12 -1.22
N LEU A 93 6.68 9.35 -0.74
CA LEU A 93 5.57 10.21 -1.20
C LEU A 93 5.65 10.51 -2.70
N THR A 94 6.85 10.70 -3.25
CA THR A 94 7.03 10.95 -4.69
C THR A 94 6.75 9.70 -5.53
N THR A 95 7.21 8.53 -5.10
CA THR A 95 6.91 7.25 -5.77
C THR A 95 5.41 6.97 -5.70
N GLN A 96 4.81 7.14 -4.53
CA GLN A 96 3.37 6.95 -4.33
C GLN A 96 2.55 7.90 -5.21
N ALA A 97 2.93 9.18 -5.31
CA ALA A 97 2.27 10.15 -6.17
C ALA A 97 2.33 9.76 -7.66
N ALA A 98 3.45 9.19 -8.12
CA ALA A 98 3.58 8.68 -9.49
C ALA A 98 2.63 7.49 -9.74
N GLU A 99 2.55 6.55 -8.80
CA GLU A 99 1.62 5.42 -8.88
C GLU A 99 0.15 5.88 -8.88
N LEU A 100 -0.20 6.84 -8.01
CA LEU A 100 -1.55 7.40 -7.93
C LEU A 100 -1.98 8.06 -9.24
N ASN A 101 -1.08 8.73 -9.96
CA ASN A 101 -1.38 9.26 -11.30
C ASN A 101 -1.65 8.16 -12.34
N GLY A 102 -1.06 6.97 -12.17
CA GLY A 102 -1.43 5.81 -12.98
C GLY A 102 -2.86 5.36 -12.68
N PHE A 103 -3.21 5.23 -11.38
CA PHE A 103 -4.55 4.79 -10.97
C PHE A 103 -5.66 5.75 -11.38
N THR A 104 -5.44 7.06 -11.35
CA THR A 104 -6.43 8.03 -11.87
C THR A 104 -6.71 7.80 -13.35
N THR A 105 -5.68 7.52 -14.16
CA THR A 105 -5.82 7.20 -15.59
C THR A 105 -6.60 5.91 -15.80
N TYR A 106 -6.28 4.83 -15.07
CA TYR A 106 -7.02 3.58 -15.18
C TYR A 106 -8.48 3.74 -14.74
N SER A 107 -8.72 4.54 -13.70
CA SER A 107 -10.06 4.78 -13.19
C SER A 107 -10.92 5.58 -14.19
N THR A 108 -10.36 6.56 -14.90
CA THR A 108 -11.13 7.32 -15.91
C THR A 108 -11.46 6.47 -17.12
N VAL A 109 -10.51 5.64 -17.57
CA VAL A 109 -10.76 4.64 -18.63
C VAL A 109 -11.88 3.71 -18.20
N MET A 110 -11.85 3.20 -16.97
CA MET A 110 -12.88 2.32 -16.44
C MET A 110 -14.25 2.99 -16.36
N LEU A 111 -14.31 4.25 -15.96
CA LEU A 111 -15.56 5.03 -15.94
C LEU A 111 -16.13 5.21 -17.35
N ALA A 112 -15.28 5.52 -18.34
CA ALA A 112 -15.71 5.62 -19.73
C ALA A 112 -16.28 4.28 -20.24
N VAL A 113 -15.58 3.17 -19.97
CA VAL A 113 -16.03 1.83 -20.33
C VAL A 113 -17.37 1.48 -19.68
N ASN A 114 -17.52 1.75 -18.37
CA ASN A 114 -18.77 1.51 -17.66
C ASN A 114 -19.94 2.34 -18.23
N MET A 115 -19.72 3.61 -18.58
CA MET A 115 -20.74 4.47 -19.18
C MET A 115 -21.11 4.01 -20.60
N SER A 116 -20.12 3.62 -21.41
CA SER A 116 -20.36 3.02 -22.73
C SER A 116 -21.15 1.73 -22.64
N PHE A 117 -20.87 0.90 -21.62
CA PHE A 117 -21.59 -0.33 -21.40
C PHE A 117 -23.05 -0.08 -20.99
N LEU A 118 -23.30 0.83 -20.03
CA LEU A 118 -24.68 1.21 -19.64
C LEU A 118 -25.48 1.87 -20.76
N ALA A 119 -24.81 2.51 -21.73
CA ALA A 119 -25.45 3.15 -22.87
C ALA A 119 -25.95 2.16 -23.93
N VAL A 120 -25.57 0.87 -23.86
CA VAL A 120 -26.04 -0.13 -24.83
C VAL A 120 -27.57 -0.32 -24.66
N PRO A 121 -28.35 -0.08 -25.73
CA PRO A 121 -29.80 -0.27 -25.70
C PRO A 121 -30.17 -1.71 -25.33
N GLY A 122 -31.11 -1.87 -24.39
CA GLY A 122 -31.55 -3.18 -23.90
C GLY A 122 -30.94 -3.62 -22.57
N ILE A 123 -29.96 -2.90 -22.03
CA ILE A 123 -29.41 -3.15 -20.68
C ILE A 123 -30.25 -2.45 -19.61
N VAL A 124 -30.66 -1.19 -19.84
CA VAL A 124 -31.59 -0.47 -18.99
C VAL A 124 -32.98 -0.55 -19.63
N SER A 125 -33.79 -1.50 -19.19
CA SER A 125 -35.16 -1.69 -19.72
C SER A 125 -35.99 -0.42 -19.46
N GLN A 126 -36.49 0.19 -20.53
CA GLN A 126 -37.34 1.38 -20.49
C GLN A 126 -38.80 1.06 -20.06
N SER A 127 -39.07 -0.18 -19.65
CA SER A 127 -40.40 -0.68 -19.27
C SER A 127 -40.57 -0.71 -17.76
N GLN A 128 -41.66 -0.10 -17.28
CA GLN A 128 -42.11 0.15 -15.91
C GLN A 128 -42.25 -1.06 -14.95
N THR A 129 -41.69 -2.23 -15.24
CA THR A 129 -41.71 -3.39 -14.35
C THR A 129 -40.32 -3.64 -13.74
N GLN A 130 -40.21 -3.25 -12.48
CA GLN A 130 -39.02 -3.11 -11.65
C GLN A 130 -38.28 -4.43 -11.36
N THR A 131 -37.59 -5.00 -12.35
CA THR A 131 -36.46 -5.89 -12.07
C THR A 131 -35.26 -5.36 -12.84
N ALA A 132 -34.29 -4.79 -12.12
CA ALA A 132 -33.03 -4.39 -12.73
C ALA A 132 -32.44 -5.62 -13.43
N THR A 133 -32.03 -5.47 -14.70
CA THR A 133 -31.31 -6.54 -15.41
C THR A 133 -30.11 -6.95 -14.55
N PRO A 134 -29.83 -8.27 -14.42
CA PRO A 134 -28.86 -8.79 -13.45
C PRO A 134 -27.42 -8.26 -13.65
N MET A 135 -27.14 -7.69 -14.81
CA MET A 135 -25.88 -7.07 -15.22
C MET A 135 -25.71 -5.61 -14.76
N VAL A 136 -26.80 -4.89 -14.53
CA VAL A 136 -26.75 -3.45 -14.20
C VAL A 136 -26.19 -3.21 -12.80
N ILE A 137 -26.57 -4.06 -11.84
CA ILE A 137 -26.09 -3.98 -10.45
C ILE A 137 -24.55 -4.05 -10.35
N PRO A 138 -23.87 -5.09 -10.90
CA PRO A 138 -22.41 -5.15 -10.83
C PRO A 138 -21.72 -4.03 -11.62
N THR A 139 -22.34 -3.52 -12.69
CA THR A 139 -21.82 -2.35 -13.42
C THR A 139 -21.87 -1.08 -12.55
N TYR A 140 -22.94 -0.85 -11.79
CA TYR A 140 -23.01 0.25 -10.83
C TYR A 140 -22.02 0.10 -9.67
N ILE A 141 -21.81 -1.12 -9.17
CA ILE A 141 -20.77 -1.36 -8.17
C ILE A 141 -19.40 -0.98 -8.76
N SER A 142 -19.12 -1.35 -10.01
CA SER A 142 -17.87 -0.97 -10.69
C SER A 142 -17.71 0.55 -10.84
N THR A 143 -18.77 1.27 -11.23
CA THR A 143 -18.71 2.73 -11.37
C THR A 143 -18.44 3.40 -10.04
N ILE A 144 -19.17 3.04 -8.98
CA ILE A 144 -18.99 3.60 -7.64
C ILE A 144 -17.58 3.33 -7.13
N CYS A 145 -17.06 2.11 -7.32
CA CYS A 145 -15.71 1.75 -6.92
C CYS A 145 -14.65 2.54 -7.69
N SER A 146 -14.85 2.73 -9.01
CA SER A 146 -13.97 3.53 -9.84
C SER A 146 -13.98 5.01 -9.41
N VAL A 147 -15.15 5.62 -9.21
CA VAL A 147 -15.24 6.99 -8.69
C VAL A 147 -14.54 7.10 -7.32
N GLY A 148 -14.77 6.14 -6.42
CA GLY A 148 -14.10 6.11 -5.11
C GLY A 148 -12.58 6.04 -5.22
N SER A 149 -12.06 5.22 -6.13
CA SER A 149 -10.63 5.13 -6.41
C SER A 149 -10.08 6.47 -6.94
N LEU A 150 -10.76 7.09 -7.90
CA LEU A 150 -10.37 8.38 -8.46
C LEU A 150 -10.33 9.48 -7.39
N VAL A 151 -11.39 9.59 -6.58
CA VAL A 151 -11.50 10.61 -5.53
C VAL A 151 -10.43 10.39 -4.45
N SER A 152 -10.24 9.16 -3.99
CA SER A 152 -9.20 8.85 -2.99
C SER A 152 -7.79 9.11 -3.53
N ALA A 153 -7.50 8.74 -4.78
CA ALA A 153 -6.22 9.01 -5.41
C ALA A 153 -5.92 10.51 -5.55
N LEU A 154 -6.92 11.32 -5.93
CA LEU A 154 -6.78 12.77 -6.04
C LEU A 154 -6.59 13.46 -4.69
N ILE A 155 -7.33 13.03 -3.65
CA ILE A 155 -7.17 13.54 -2.29
C ILE A 155 -5.76 13.24 -1.79
N LEU A 156 -5.28 12.01 -1.98
CA LEU A 156 -3.93 11.61 -1.58
C LEU A 156 -2.86 12.34 -2.36
N LEU A 157 -3.03 12.54 -3.67
CA LEU A 157 -2.09 13.32 -4.46
C LEU A 157 -1.99 14.78 -3.96
N ARG A 158 -3.12 15.38 -3.58
CA ARG A 158 -3.16 16.72 -2.99
C ARG A 158 -2.46 16.76 -1.62
N GLN A 159 -2.69 15.75 -0.78
CA GLN A 159 -2.03 15.63 0.52
C GLN A 159 -0.52 15.41 0.38
N ASN A 160 -0.10 14.49 -0.50
CA ASN A 160 1.30 14.20 -0.80
C ASN A 160 2.02 15.45 -1.31
N ARG A 161 1.41 16.22 -2.21
CA ARG A 161 1.99 17.47 -2.72
C ARG A 161 2.19 18.48 -1.60
N ARG A 162 1.21 18.64 -0.72
CA ARG A 162 1.30 19.52 0.45
C ARG A 162 2.44 19.10 1.38
N GLN A 163 2.54 17.81 1.71
CA GLN A 163 3.59 17.28 2.57
C GLN A 163 4.99 17.33 1.94
N SER A 164 5.10 17.13 0.62
CA SER A 164 6.38 17.19 -0.11
C SER A 164 6.98 18.60 -0.18
N SER A 165 6.14 19.62 -0.04
CA SER A 165 6.50 21.04 -0.09
C SER A 165 6.87 21.62 1.27
N GLN A 166 6.67 20.88 2.37
CA GLN A 166 7.00 21.36 3.72
C GLN A 166 8.51 21.35 3.96
N THR A 167 8.99 22.36 4.68
CA THR A 167 10.38 22.45 5.13
C THR A 167 10.71 21.29 6.06
N ALA A 168 11.96 20.82 6.07
CA ALA A 168 12.39 19.68 6.90
C ALA A 168 12.03 19.83 8.40
N GLU A 169 11.97 21.07 8.91
CA GLU A 169 11.59 21.39 10.28
C GLU A 169 10.08 21.27 10.54
N GLU A 170 9.25 21.68 9.58
CA GLU A 170 7.78 21.55 9.63
C GLU A 170 7.34 20.09 9.43
N ALA A 171 8.03 19.37 8.54
CA ALA A 171 7.85 17.93 8.37
C ALA A 171 8.27 17.18 9.64
N ALA A 172 9.38 17.57 10.28
CA ALA A 172 9.81 16.98 11.55
C ALA A 172 8.82 17.27 12.69
N ALA A 173 8.24 18.48 12.76
CA ALA A 173 7.24 18.84 13.76
C ALA A 173 5.93 18.05 13.58
N TYR A 174 5.40 17.98 12.35
CA TYR A 174 4.22 17.17 12.03
C TYR A 174 4.45 15.68 12.33
N MET A 175 5.66 15.18 12.04
CA MET A 175 6.04 13.80 12.34
C MET A 175 6.23 13.52 13.83
N LEU A 176 6.74 14.49 14.60
CA LEU A 176 6.85 14.39 16.06
C LEU A 176 5.48 14.44 16.74
N GLU A 177 4.53 15.20 16.18
CA GLU A 177 3.14 15.21 16.62
C GLU A 177 2.40 13.92 16.20
N ALA A 178 2.76 13.35 15.05
CA ALA A 178 2.20 12.10 14.54
C ALA A 178 2.86 10.83 15.11
N ALA A 179 3.98 10.93 15.83
CA ALA A 179 4.67 9.81 16.47
C ALA A 179 4.54 9.90 18.00
N PRO A 180 3.96 8.92 18.74
CA PRO A 180 3.93 7.48 18.43
C PRO A 180 2.65 6.76 18.91
N SER A 181 1.73 6.45 17.99
CA SER A 181 0.77 5.37 18.23
C SER A 181 0.82 4.39 17.06
N LYS A 182 0.94 3.09 17.36
CA LYS A 182 0.85 2.01 16.35
C LYS A 182 -0.41 2.18 15.48
N THR A 183 -1.48 2.74 16.05
CA THR A 183 -2.75 3.04 15.37
C THR A 183 -2.61 4.08 14.25
N HIS A 184 -1.74 5.08 14.39
CA HIS A 184 -1.58 6.11 13.36
C HIS A 184 -0.90 5.53 12.11
N MET A 185 0.08 4.65 12.29
CA MET A 185 0.73 3.93 11.18
C MET A 185 -0.24 3.00 10.45
N GLU A 186 -1.05 2.26 11.20
CA GLU A 186 -2.09 1.39 10.63
C GLU A 186 -3.08 2.19 9.79
N TRP A 187 -3.56 3.33 10.31
CA TRP A 187 -4.46 4.22 9.57
C TRP A 187 -3.82 4.73 8.28
N LEU A 188 -2.56 5.17 8.35
CA LEU A 188 -1.83 5.68 7.20
C LEU A 188 -1.71 4.60 6.10
N ALA A 189 -1.36 3.38 6.49
CA ALA A 189 -1.25 2.24 5.56
C ALA A 189 -2.61 1.91 4.92
N ILE A 190 -3.70 1.96 5.69
CA ILE A 190 -5.06 1.76 5.16
C ILE A 190 -5.39 2.85 4.15
N VAL A 191 -5.17 4.12 4.49
CA VAL A 191 -5.49 5.26 3.64
C VAL A 191 -4.73 5.20 2.31
N TYR A 192 -3.42 4.89 2.32
CA TYR A 192 -2.63 4.79 1.08
C TYR A 192 -3.00 3.58 0.20
N SER A 193 -3.58 2.52 0.76
CA SER A 193 -3.97 1.32 0.01
C SER A 193 -5.42 1.35 -0.53
N LEU A 194 -6.24 2.31 -0.08
CA LEU A 194 -7.62 2.52 -0.57
C LEU A 194 -7.75 2.65 -2.10
N PRO A 195 -7.02 3.55 -2.80
CA PRO A 195 -7.24 3.77 -4.23
C PRO A 195 -6.97 2.51 -5.07
N VAL A 196 -5.93 1.75 -4.72
CA VAL A 196 -5.54 0.50 -5.39
C VAL A 196 -6.60 -0.57 -5.21
N SER A 197 -7.13 -0.72 -4.00
CA SER A 197 -8.16 -1.72 -3.75
C SER A 197 -9.46 -1.41 -4.46
N LEU A 198 -9.91 -0.16 -4.37
CA LEU A 198 -11.16 0.27 -4.99
C LEU A 198 -11.12 0.05 -6.51
N ILE A 199 -9.99 0.33 -7.16
CA ILE A 199 -9.90 0.03 -8.60
C ILE A 199 -9.93 -1.48 -8.88
N MET A 200 -9.29 -2.30 -8.05
CA MET A 200 -9.30 -3.76 -8.20
C MET A 200 -10.71 -4.35 -8.02
N TRP A 201 -11.47 -3.92 -7.01
CA TRP A 201 -12.87 -4.32 -6.85
C TRP A 201 -13.76 -3.82 -7.98
N GLY A 202 -13.51 -2.60 -8.46
CA GLY A 202 -14.20 -2.07 -9.64
C GLY A 202 -13.99 -2.95 -10.88
N MET A 203 -12.76 -3.40 -11.10
CA MET A 203 -12.43 -4.31 -12.20
C MET A 203 -13.12 -5.68 -12.05
N ILE A 204 -13.10 -6.26 -10.84
CA ILE A 204 -13.76 -7.55 -10.58
C ILE A 204 -15.27 -7.44 -10.81
N ALA A 205 -15.91 -6.40 -10.28
CA ALA A 205 -17.35 -6.18 -10.45
C ALA A 205 -17.74 -6.03 -11.92
N PHE A 206 -16.93 -5.33 -12.71
CA PHE A 206 -17.18 -5.20 -14.15
C PHE A 206 -16.98 -6.50 -14.92
N VAL A 207 -15.96 -7.29 -14.58
CA VAL A 207 -15.78 -8.62 -15.17
C VAL A 207 -17.00 -9.50 -14.87
N VAL A 208 -17.53 -9.44 -13.65
CA VAL A 208 -18.77 -10.15 -13.30
C VAL A 208 -19.96 -9.64 -14.14
N ALA A 209 -20.09 -8.32 -14.33
CA ALA A 209 -21.12 -7.75 -15.19
C ALA A 209 -21.01 -8.26 -16.64
N LEU A 210 -19.80 -8.27 -17.20
CA LEU A 210 -19.54 -8.80 -18.54
C LEU A 210 -19.85 -10.29 -18.64
N CYS A 211 -19.49 -11.10 -17.65
CA CYS A 211 -19.83 -12.52 -17.63
C CYS A 211 -21.34 -12.72 -17.69
N ILE A 212 -22.10 -12.03 -16.84
CA ILE A 212 -23.57 -12.10 -16.83
C ILE A 212 -24.13 -11.68 -18.19
N ALA A 213 -23.55 -10.64 -18.81
CA ALA A 213 -23.93 -10.21 -20.15
C ALA A 213 -23.75 -11.27 -21.21
N VAL A 214 -22.57 -11.88 -21.25
CA VAL A 214 -22.23 -12.91 -22.23
C VAL A 214 -23.13 -14.13 -22.06
N PHE A 215 -23.38 -14.58 -20.82
CA PHE A 215 -24.26 -15.73 -20.56
C PHE A 215 -25.75 -15.42 -20.78
N SER A 216 -26.15 -14.14 -20.81
CA SER A 216 -27.53 -13.75 -21.12
C SER A 216 -27.87 -13.77 -22.61
N LEU A 217 -26.87 -13.81 -23.50
CA LEU A 217 -27.08 -13.85 -24.95
C LEU A 217 -27.35 -15.29 -25.40
N ASN A 218 -28.45 -15.53 -26.13
CA ASN A 218 -28.95 -16.87 -26.53
C ASN A 218 -28.12 -17.59 -27.63
N GLY A 219 -26.83 -17.30 -27.77
CA GLY A 219 -25.95 -17.89 -28.79
C GLY A 219 -24.89 -18.81 -28.21
N THR A 220 -25.08 -20.13 -28.31
CA THR A 220 -24.15 -21.16 -27.79
C THR A 220 -22.72 -21.03 -28.34
N GLY A 221 -22.56 -20.65 -29.61
CA GLY A 221 -21.24 -20.42 -30.22
C GLY A 221 -20.51 -19.18 -29.69
N MET A 222 -21.24 -18.08 -29.42
CA MET A 222 -20.68 -16.84 -28.88
C MET A 222 -20.33 -16.97 -27.39
N GLN A 223 -21.14 -17.70 -26.64
CA GLN A 223 -20.86 -18.01 -25.23
C GLN A 223 -19.59 -18.86 -25.07
N ALA A 224 -19.43 -19.89 -25.91
CA ALA A 224 -18.27 -20.79 -25.85
C ALA A 224 -16.97 -20.06 -26.20
N SER A 225 -16.96 -19.22 -27.24
CA SER A 225 -15.76 -18.47 -27.65
C SER A 225 -15.37 -17.43 -26.60
N MET A 226 -16.35 -16.69 -26.05
CA MET A 226 -16.10 -15.66 -25.07
C MET A 226 -15.68 -16.25 -23.71
N SER A 227 -16.27 -17.37 -23.29
CA SER A 227 -15.85 -18.10 -22.08
C SER A 227 -14.41 -18.62 -22.18
N LEU A 228 -14.00 -19.12 -23.34
CA LEU A 228 -12.62 -19.54 -23.60
C LEU A 228 -11.65 -18.35 -23.48
N CYS A 229 -11.98 -17.21 -24.08
CA CYS A 229 -11.19 -15.98 -23.96
C CYS A 229 -11.06 -15.52 -22.50
N PHE A 230 -12.16 -15.55 -21.73
CA PHE A 230 -12.13 -15.22 -20.31
C PHE A 230 -11.25 -16.18 -19.50
N ALA A 231 -11.34 -17.49 -19.76
CA ALA A 231 -10.52 -18.50 -19.09
C ALA A 231 -9.02 -18.32 -19.39
N LEU A 232 -8.68 -18.00 -20.64
CA LEU A 232 -7.30 -17.70 -21.04
C LEU A 232 -6.76 -16.45 -20.35
N VAL A 233 -7.52 -15.36 -20.34
CA VAL A 233 -7.13 -14.10 -19.69
C VAL A 233 -7.00 -14.29 -18.18
N ALA A 234 -7.93 -14.99 -17.54
CA ALA A 234 -7.86 -15.31 -16.11
C ALA A 234 -6.66 -16.21 -15.78
N GLY A 235 -6.39 -17.22 -16.61
CA GLY A 235 -5.21 -18.09 -16.47
C GLY A 235 -3.90 -17.31 -16.59
N MET A 236 -3.78 -16.45 -17.59
CA MET A 236 -2.60 -15.58 -17.76
C MET A 236 -2.43 -14.61 -16.59
N GLY A 237 -3.52 -13.99 -16.11
CA GLY A 237 -3.50 -13.04 -14.99
C GLY A 237 -3.21 -13.68 -13.63
N LEU A 238 -3.68 -14.91 -13.39
CA LEU A 238 -3.42 -15.64 -12.14
C LEU A 238 -2.05 -16.33 -12.13
N SER A 239 -1.46 -16.59 -13.30
CA SER A 239 -0.15 -17.26 -13.41
C SER A 239 0.98 -16.65 -12.55
N PRO A 240 1.15 -15.31 -12.44
CA PRO A 240 2.23 -14.73 -11.65
C PRO A 240 1.94 -14.83 -10.15
N VAL A 241 0.66 -14.80 -9.77
CA VAL A 241 0.21 -14.93 -8.38
C VAL A 241 0.39 -16.37 -7.91
N LEU A 242 -0.06 -17.33 -8.72
CA LEU A 242 0.14 -18.76 -8.49
C LEU A 242 1.63 -19.12 -8.44
N TRP A 243 2.44 -18.52 -9.31
CA TRP A 243 3.90 -18.68 -9.27
C TRP A 243 4.53 -18.14 -7.98
N ARG A 244 4.10 -16.97 -7.52
CA ARG A 244 4.56 -16.40 -6.23
C ARG A 244 4.15 -17.27 -5.04
N LEU A 245 2.93 -17.81 -5.03
CA LEU A 245 2.43 -18.70 -3.98
C LEU A 245 3.18 -20.04 -3.98
N TYR A 246 3.37 -20.64 -5.16
CA TYR A 246 4.16 -21.85 -5.33
C TYR A 246 5.59 -21.67 -4.80
N ARG A 247 6.22 -20.54 -5.12
CA ARG A 247 7.57 -20.22 -4.64
C ARG A 247 7.64 -20.03 -3.12
N ARG A 248 6.65 -19.38 -2.51
CA ARG A 248 6.55 -19.22 -1.05
C ARG A 248 6.42 -20.56 -0.33
N HIS A 249 5.59 -21.46 -0.85
CA HIS A 249 5.49 -22.83 -0.32
C HIS A 249 6.78 -23.63 -0.51
N ALA A 250 7.46 -23.49 -1.65
CA ALA A 250 8.76 -24.13 -1.88
C ALA A 250 9.87 -23.62 -0.94
N THR A 251 9.83 -22.36 -0.52
CA THR A 251 10.78 -21.80 0.47
C THR A 251 10.47 -22.23 1.91
N LEU A 252 9.19 -22.37 2.28
CA LEU A 252 8.78 -22.86 3.61
C LEU A 252 9.04 -24.37 3.76
N GLY A 253 9.03 -25.13 2.66
CA GLY A 253 9.42 -26.54 2.63
C GLY A 253 10.92 -26.79 2.80
N ARG A 254 11.77 -25.77 2.60
CA ARG A 254 13.19 -25.83 3.00
C ARG A 254 13.31 -25.36 4.44
N LYS A 255 12.97 -26.25 5.40
CA LYS A 255 13.46 -26.14 6.77
C LYS A 255 14.98 -25.88 6.69
N PRO A 256 15.53 -24.76 7.18
CA PRO A 256 16.96 -24.60 7.22
C PRO A 256 17.49 -25.77 8.04
N ARG A 257 18.27 -26.64 7.40
CA ARG A 257 19.02 -27.68 8.10
C ARG A 257 19.88 -26.91 9.08
N ASP A 258 19.52 -27.00 10.35
CA ASP A 258 20.10 -26.32 11.49
C ASP A 258 21.60 -26.66 11.51
N LYS A 259 22.41 -25.91 10.76
CA LYS A 259 23.87 -25.97 10.85
C LYS A 259 24.19 -25.21 12.12
N ARG A 260 24.00 -25.89 13.26
CA ARG A 260 24.57 -25.48 14.53
C ARG A 260 26.06 -25.31 14.31
N LEU A 261 26.46 -24.05 14.20
CA LEU A 261 27.84 -23.62 14.07
C LEU A 261 28.58 -24.11 15.34
N PRO A 262 29.62 -24.95 15.23
CA PRO A 262 30.25 -25.62 16.39
C PRO A 262 30.97 -24.68 17.36
N TRP A 263 31.10 -23.38 17.04
CA TRP A 263 32.00 -22.46 17.73
C TRP A 263 31.41 -21.81 18.99
N LEU A 264 30.10 -21.95 19.27
CA LEU A 264 29.47 -21.41 20.49
C LEU A 264 29.61 -22.33 21.71
N ARG A 265 30.43 -23.39 21.63
CA ARG A 265 30.69 -24.31 22.74
C ARG A 265 32.15 -24.26 23.22
N ARG A 266 32.72 -23.06 23.32
CA ARG A 266 33.92 -22.81 24.13
C ARG A 266 33.87 -21.36 24.62
N TYR A 267 33.42 -21.14 25.84
CA TYR A 267 34.20 -20.49 26.90
C TYR A 267 33.59 -20.93 28.25
N PRO A 268 34.43 -21.28 29.23
CA PRO A 268 34.00 -21.66 30.58
C PRO A 268 33.43 -20.48 31.38
#